data_AF-A0A8D8WQJ6-F1
#
_entry.id   AF-A0A8D8WQJ6-F1
#
_cell.length_a   1.000
_cell.length_b   1.000
_cell.length_c   1.000
_cell.angle_alpha   90.00
_cell.angle_beta   90.00
_cell.angle_gamma   90.00
#
_symmetry.space_group_name_H-M   'P 1'
#
loop_
_entity.id
_entity.type
_entity.pdbx_description
1 polymer ?
#
loop_
_entity_poly.entity_id
_entity_poly.type
_entity_poly.pdbx_seq_one_letter_code
_entity_poly.pdbx_strand_id
1 'polypeptide(L)'
;YKDIELVKLLLDQGANSSYADVDGMTAFHFVVSKYDFRYIKLTLDRTREDIINNNIENIVRLLVLHGSFVNAQNKLGLSPLHMIREFSGHHSLNVATLFLQFGAKCNLKDHDGNTPLHLAIERGSDNMVLLLLEHGA
;
A
#
# COMPACT_ATOMS: atom_id res chain seq x y z
N TYR A 1 -15.80 0.92 7.33
CA TYR A 1 -17.03 0.22 6.90
C TYR A 1 -17.60 0.83 5.62
N LYS A 2 -17.95 2.12 5.58
CA LYS A 2 -18.49 2.77 4.36
C LYS A 2 -17.54 2.77 3.16
N ASP A 3 -16.23 2.74 3.38
CA ASP A 3 -15.27 2.87 2.28
C ASP A 3 -15.21 1.64 1.37
N ILE A 4 -15.36 0.42 1.89
CA ILE A 4 -15.30 -0.81 1.06
C ILE A 4 -16.53 -0.95 0.20
N GLU A 5 -17.72 -0.79 0.79
CA GLU A 5 -18.96 -0.88 0.04
C GLU A 5 -19.01 0.19 -1.04
N LEU A 6 -18.49 1.40 -0.75
CA LEU A 6 -18.36 2.45 -1.75
C LEU A 6 -17.35 2.10 -2.84
N VAL A 7 -16.15 1.62 -2.49
CA VAL A 7 -15.15 1.17 -3.47
C VAL A 7 -15.75 0.08 -4.35
N LYS A 8 -16.35 -0.96 -3.77
CA LYS A 8 -16.99 -2.04 -4.51
C LYS A 8 -18.10 -1.53 -5.43
N LEU A 9 -18.99 -0.69 -4.91
CA LEU A 9 -20.06 -0.08 -5.71
C LEU A 9 -19.50 0.71 -6.89
N LEU A 10 -18.46 1.52 -6.68
CA LEU A 10 -17.84 2.28 -7.76
C LEU A 10 -17.24 1.36 -8.82
N LEU A 11 -16.53 0.31 -8.41
CA LEU A 11 -15.95 -0.68 -9.33
C LEU A 11 -17.03 -1.44 -10.11
N ASP A 12 -18.11 -1.85 -9.44
CA ASP A 12 -19.27 -2.54 -10.03
C ASP A 12 -20.02 -1.62 -11.03
N GLN A 13 -20.04 -0.30 -10.78
CA GLN A 13 -20.60 0.71 -11.70
C GLN A 13 -19.63 1.08 -12.85
N GLY A 14 -18.50 0.37 -12.98
CA GLY A 14 -17.55 0.56 -14.08
C GLY A 14 -16.47 1.61 -13.82
N ALA A 15 -16.25 2.03 -12.57
CA ALA A 15 -15.09 2.87 -12.26
C ALA A 15 -13.80 2.11 -12.58
N ASN A 16 -12.91 2.76 -13.36
CA ASN A 16 -11.66 2.15 -13.75
C ASN A 16 -10.59 2.37 -12.67
N SER A 17 -10.31 1.33 -11.89
CA SER A 17 -9.30 1.35 -10.83
C SER A 17 -7.85 1.32 -11.31
N SER A 18 -7.62 1.13 -12.61
CA SER A 18 -6.28 1.20 -13.20
C SER A 18 -5.87 2.63 -13.58
N TYR A 19 -6.81 3.57 -13.63
CA TYR A 19 -6.50 4.94 -14.01
C TYR A 19 -5.65 5.63 -12.95
N ALA A 20 -4.68 6.38 -13.45
CA ALA A 20 -3.85 7.26 -12.67
C ALA A 20 -4.41 8.68 -12.74
N ASP A 21 -4.27 9.42 -11.64
CA ASP A 21 -4.54 10.86 -11.63
C ASP A 21 -3.44 11.66 -12.35
N VAL A 22 -3.50 12.99 -12.22
CA VAL A 22 -2.51 13.90 -12.81
C VAL A 22 -1.10 13.69 -12.29
N ASP A 23 -0.90 13.04 -11.14
CA ASP A 23 0.41 12.77 -10.55
C ASP A 23 0.90 11.34 -10.86
N GLY A 24 0.15 10.58 -11.65
CA GLY A 24 0.45 9.17 -11.92
C GLY A 24 -0.03 8.24 -10.79
N MET A 25 -0.81 8.75 -9.83
CA MET A 25 -1.26 7.98 -8.68
C MET A 25 -2.46 7.12 -9.05
N THR A 26 -2.29 5.80 -8.94
CA THR A 26 -3.38 4.83 -9.06
C THR A 26 -4.06 4.57 -7.73
N ALA A 27 -5.19 3.85 -7.74
CA ALA A 27 -5.90 3.43 -6.53
C ALA A 27 -4.97 2.78 -5.48
N PHE A 28 -3.99 1.99 -5.90
CA PHE A 28 -3.02 1.37 -4.97
C PHE A 28 -2.12 2.37 -4.24
N HIS A 29 -1.72 3.46 -4.89
CA HIS A 29 -0.97 4.52 -4.22
C HIS A 29 -1.82 5.18 -3.13
N PHE A 30 -3.11 5.36 -3.39
CA PHE A 30 -4.06 5.90 -2.42
C PHE A 30 -4.37 4.93 -1.27
N VAL A 31 -4.39 3.62 -1.51
CA VAL A 31 -4.49 2.61 -0.43
C VAL A 31 -3.34 2.73 0.55
N VAL A 32 -2.15 3.11 0.10
CA VAL A 32 -1.00 3.31 0.99
C VAL A 32 -1.04 4.69 1.66
N SER A 33 -1.43 5.75 0.94
CA SER A 33 -1.37 7.12 1.46
C SER A 33 -2.55 7.54 2.36
N LYS A 34 -3.77 7.07 2.07
CA LYS A 34 -5.00 7.43 2.80
C LYS A 34 -5.02 6.93 4.23
N TYR A 35 -4.23 5.90 4.52
CA TYR A 35 -4.22 5.27 5.83
C TYR A 35 -3.11 5.82 6.73
N ASP A 36 -2.58 7.03 6.50
CA ASP A 36 -1.59 7.69 7.39
C ASP A 36 -1.95 7.50 8.88
N PHE A 37 -1.25 6.55 9.49
CA PHE A 37 -1.70 5.76 10.64
C PHE A 37 -1.58 6.52 11.97
N ARG A 38 -1.18 7.80 11.92
CA ARG A 38 -1.00 8.67 13.11
C ARG A 38 -2.30 8.84 13.90
N TYR A 39 -3.45 8.80 13.24
CA TYR A 39 -4.74 8.94 13.91
C TYR A 39 -5.26 7.62 14.50
N ILE A 40 -4.84 6.48 13.94
CA ILE A 40 -5.40 5.15 14.27
C ILE A 40 -4.86 4.66 15.62
N LYS A 41 -3.57 4.91 15.91
CA LYS A 41 -2.92 4.46 17.14
C LYS A 41 -3.38 5.16 18.42
N LEU A 42 -3.81 6.43 18.32
CA LEU A 42 -4.18 7.22 19.48
C LEU A 42 -5.60 6.89 20.01
N THR A 43 -6.41 6.12 19.29
CA THR A 43 -7.85 6.05 19.56
C THR A 43 -8.50 4.67 19.44
N LEU A 44 -7.76 3.62 19.05
CA LEU A 44 -8.36 2.32 18.71
C LEU A 44 -7.73 1.16 19.51
N ASP A 45 -8.58 0.22 19.92
CA ASP A 45 -8.20 -1.04 20.57
C ASP A 45 -7.79 -2.10 19.52
N ARG A 46 -7.22 -3.23 19.95
CA ARG A 46 -6.79 -4.33 19.06
C ARG A 46 -7.88 -4.80 18.10
N THR A 47 -9.15 -4.82 18.53
CA THR A 47 -10.26 -5.30 17.67
C THR A 47 -10.46 -4.41 16.45
N ARG A 48 -10.23 -3.10 16.61
CA ARG A 48 -10.32 -2.12 15.53
C ARG A 48 -9.12 -2.18 14.57
N GLU A 49 -7.94 -2.59 15.04
CA GLU A 49 -6.78 -2.86 14.17
C GLU A 49 -7.04 -4.01 13.20
N ASP A 50 -7.59 -5.13 13.69
CA ASP A 50 -7.94 -6.29 12.86
C ASP A 50 -8.98 -5.95 11.79
N ILE A 51 -9.99 -5.17 12.15
CA ILE A 51 -11.00 -4.67 11.21
C ILE A 51 -10.34 -3.84 10.09
N ILE A 52 -9.39 -2.97 10.42
CA ILE A 52 -8.71 -2.13 9.44
C ILE A 52 -7.84 -2.99 8.51
N ASN A 53 -7.10 -3.95 9.05
CA ASN A 53 -6.25 -4.85 8.26
C ASN A 53 -7.09 -5.68 7.28
N ASN A 54 -8.18 -6.28 7.76
CA ASN A 54 -9.13 -7.02 6.93
C ASN A 54 -9.75 -6.12 5.84
N ASN A 55 -10.00 -4.86 6.18
CA ASN A 55 -10.55 -3.90 5.23
C ASN A 55 -9.57 -3.57 4.11
N ILE A 56 -8.30 -3.33 4.44
CA ILE A 56 -7.26 -3.04 3.44
C ILE A 56 -7.06 -4.26 2.54
N GLU A 57 -7.00 -5.46 3.12
CA GLU A 57 -6.91 -6.71 2.36
C GLU A 57 -8.03 -6.84 1.33
N ASN A 58 -9.28 -6.58 1.74
CA ASN A 58 -10.43 -6.63 0.83
C ASN A 58 -10.34 -5.58 -0.29
N ILE A 59 -9.90 -4.36 0.01
CA ILE A 59 -9.73 -3.32 -1.01
C ILE A 59 -8.65 -3.74 -2.01
N VAL A 60 -7.50 -4.22 -1.55
CA VAL A 60 -6.42 -4.67 -2.44
C VAL A 60 -6.91 -5.80 -3.35
N ARG A 61 -7.61 -6.80 -2.79
CA ARG A 61 -8.21 -7.91 -3.55
C ARG A 61 -9.16 -7.40 -4.64
N LEU A 62 -10.08 -6.48 -4.30
CA LEU A 62 -11.02 -5.91 -5.25
C LEU A 62 -10.30 -5.15 -6.37
N LEU A 63 -9.30 -4.33 -6.05
CA LEU A 63 -8.54 -3.58 -7.04
C LEU A 63 -7.81 -4.52 -8.01
N VAL A 64 -7.19 -5.59 -7.51
CA VAL A 64 -6.54 -6.62 -8.35
C VAL A 64 -7.55 -7.29 -9.28
N LEU A 65 -8.73 -7.67 -8.77
CA LEU A 65 -9.79 -8.30 -9.58
C LEU A 65 -10.29 -7.38 -10.71
N HIS A 66 -10.29 -6.07 -10.49
CA HIS A 66 -10.65 -5.07 -11.49
C HIS A 66 -9.47 -4.59 -12.35
N GLY A 67 -8.36 -5.33 -12.36
CA GLY A 67 -7.24 -5.11 -13.28
C GLY A 67 -6.28 -3.98 -12.86
N SER A 68 -6.34 -3.50 -11.62
CA SER A 68 -5.33 -2.58 -11.13
C SER A 68 -3.95 -3.26 -11.07
N PHE A 69 -2.92 -2.51 -11.43
CA PHE A 69 -1.54 -3.01 -11.42
C PHE A 69 -0.81 -2.59 -10.14
N VAL A 70 -0.47 -3.56 -9.29
CA VAL A 70 0.18 -3.35 -7.98
C VAL A 70 1.56 -2.66 -8.08
N ASN A 71 2.21 -2.78 -9.24
CA ASN A 71 3.54 -2.26 -9.51
C ASN A 71 3.52 -0.95 -10.32
N ALA A 72 2.36 -0.30 -10.46
CA ALA A 72 2.27 1.00 -11.13
C ALA A 72 3.22 2.00 -10.44
N GLN A 73 3.92 2.82 -11.22
CA GLN A 73 4.79 3.87 -10.72
C GLN A 73 4.16 5.22 -11.04
N ASN A 74 4.13 6.11 -10.05
CA ASN A 74 3.68 7.48 -10.25
C ASN A 74 4.72 8.30 -11.03
N LYS A 75 4.49 9.61 -11.21
CA LYS A 75 5.41 10.51 -11.94
C LYS A 75 6.80 10.67 -11.30
N LEU A 76 7.01 10.20 -10.07
CA LEU A 76 8.31 10.17 -9.41
C LEU A 76 8.98 8.80 -9.51
N GLY A 77 8.37 7.85 -10.21
CA GLY A 77 8.83 6.46 -10.24
C GLY A 77 8.47 5.68 -8.97
N LEU A 78 7.70 6.25 -8.05
CA LEU A 78 7.36 5.57 -6.80
C LEU A 78 6.26 4.56 -7.07
N SER A 79 6.52 3.29 -6.75
CA SER A 79 5.47 2.28 -6.63
C SER A 79 4.74 2.39 -5.29
N PRO A 80 3.56 1.77 -5.10
CA PRO A 80 2.89 1.73 -3.81
C PRO A 80 3.81 1.26 -2.67
N LEU A 81 4.70 0.29 -2.94
CA LEU A 81 5.65 -0.24 -1.96
C LEU A 81 6.69 0.82 -1.51
N HIS A 82 7.12 1.74 -2.38
CA HIS A 82 7.98 2.87 -1.99
C HIS A 82 7.28 3.82 -1.02
N MET A 83 5.97 4.01 -1.22
CA MET A 83 5.15 4.93 -0.46
C MET A 83 4.78 4.42 0.94
N ILE A 84 5.04 3.15 1.26
CA ILE A 84 4.75 2.60 2.59
C ILE A 84 5.71 3.23 3.59
N ARG A 85 5.18 4.13 4.43
CA ARG A 85 5.95 4.77 5.50
C ARG A 85 5.80 3.94 6.76
N GLU A 86 6.92 3.61 7.40
CA GLU A 86 6.85 3.08 8.76
C GLU A 86 6.46 4.19 9.72
N PHE A 87 5.38 3.96 10.44
CA PHE A 87 5.01 4.70 11.63
C PHE A 87 4.84 3.70 12.75
N SER A 88 5.09 4.12 14.00
CA SER A 88 5.10 3.21 15.14
C SER A 88 3.87 2.27 15.19
N GLY A 89 4.03 0.97 14.91
CA GLY A 89 2.94 -0.03 14.90
C GLY A 89 3.10 -1.09 13.79
N HIS A 90 2.31 -2.17 13.85
CA HIS A 90 2.45 -3.32 12.93
C HIS A 90 1.77 -3.15 11.56
N HIS A 91 1.01 -2.07 11.36
CA HIS A 91 0.15 -1.89 10.18
C HIS A 91 0.92 -1.73 8.87
N SER A 92 2.02 -0.98 8.87
CA SER A 92 2.86 -0.78 7.67
C SER A 92 3.41 -2.10 7.15
N LEU A 93 3.83 -2.99 8.05
CA LEU A 93 4.33 -4.33 7.72
C LEU A 93 3.21 -5.20 7.14
N ASN A 94 2.01 -5.17 7.72
CA ASN A 94 0.87 -5.92 7.18
C ASN A 94 0.52 -5.47 5.75
N VAL A 95 0.48 -4.16 5.50
CA VAL A 95 0.23 -3.63 4.15
C VAL A 95 1.36 -4.01 3.19
N ALA A 96 2.62 -3.91 3.61
CA ALA A 96 3.75 -4.33 2.78
C ALA A 96 3.69 -5.82 2.43
N THR A 97 3.48 -6.69 3.43
CA THR A 97 3.31 -8.13 3.26
C THR A 97 2.18 -8.44 2.29
N LEU A 98 1.03 -7.78 2.45
CA LEU A 98 -0.11 -7.95 1.56
C LEU A 98 0.27 -7.58 0.11
N PHE A 99 0.88 -6.42 -0.11
CA PHE A 99 1.29 -6.00 -1.45
C PHE A 99 2.30 -6.98 -2.07
N LEU A 100 3.27 -7.47 -1.29
CA LEU A 100 4.25 -8.47 -1.72
C LEU A 100 3.56 -9.80 -2.10
N GLN A 101 2.58 -10.26 -1.32
CA GLN A 101 1.76 -11.43 -1.65
C GLN A 101 0.98 -11.26 -2.96
N PHE A 102 0.55 -10.04 -3.28
CA PHE A 102 -0.11 -9.70 -4.55
C PHE A 102 0.87 -9.39 -5.69
N GLY A 103 2.16 -9.71 -5.53
CA GLY A 103 3.16 -9.62 -6.59
C GLY A 103 3.81 -8.23 -6.72
N ALA A 104 3.78 -7.41 -5.68
CA ALA A 104 4.57 -6.19 -5.63
C ALA A 104 6.08 -6.53 -5.73
N LYS A 105 6.79 -5.81 -6.58
CA LYS A 105 8.23 -5.95 -6.78
C LYS A 105 8.97 -5.06 -5.78
N CYS A 106 9.79 -5.66 -4.94
CA CYS A 106 10.65 -4.98 -3.95
C CYS A 106 11.89 -4.30 -4.55
N ASN A 107 12.20 -4.56 -5.83
CA ASN A 107 13.40 -4.06 -6.53
C ASN A 107 13.12 -3.00 -7.59
N LEU A 108 11.89 -2.48 -7.68
CA LEU A 108 11.61 -1.34 -8.54
C LEU A 108 12.41 -0.14 -8.06
N LYS A 109 12.94 0.63 -9.01
CA LYS A 109 13.65 1.87 -8.74
C LYS A 109 12.76 3.06 -9.06
N ASP A 110 12.75 4.04 -8.17
CA ASP A 110 12.20 5.37 -8.47
C ASP A 110 13.14 6.17 -9.39
N HIS A 111 12.77 7.41 -9.70
CA HIS A 111 13.56 8.27 -10.60
C HIS A 111 14.93 8.67 -10.04
N ASP A 112 15.12 8.60 -8.72
CA ASP A 112 16.39 8.84 -8.05
C ASP A 112 17.24 7.55 -7.93
N GLY A 113 16.69 6.42 -8.39
CA GLY A 113 17.34 5.12 -8.35
C GLY A 113 17.15 4.37 -7.03
N ASN A 114 16.34 4.90 -6.10
CA ASN A 114 16.05 4.26 -4.82
C ASN A 114 15.06 3.13 -5.02
N THR A 115 15.25 2.04 -4.28
CA THR A 115 14.27 0.96 -4.14
C THR A 115 13.48 1.13 -2.83
N PRO A 116 12.36 0.43 -2.63
CA PRO A 116 11.69 0.38 -1.33
C PRO A 116 12.64 0.07 -0.16
N LEU A 117 13.67 -0.75 -0.38
CA LEU A 117 14.69 -1.06 0.63
C LEU A 117 15.54 0.17 1.01
N HIS A 118 15.96 0.98 0.03
CA HIS A 118 16.70 2.22 0.29
C HIS A 118 15.88 3.17 1.18
N LEU A 119 14.59 3.33 0.86
CA LEU A 119 13.69 4.18 1.65
C LEU A 119 13.41 3.60 3.04
N ALA A 120 13.35 2.27 3.19
CA ALA A 120 13.20 1.62 4.49
C ALA A 120 14.42 1.87 5.39
N ILE A 121 15.63 1.79 4.83
CA ILE A 121 16.89 2.09 5.54
C ILE A 121 16.95 3.57 5.93
N GLU A 122 16.65 4.48 5.00
CA GLU A 122 16.63 5.93 5.26
C GLU A 122 15.70 6.29 6.43
N ARG A 123 14.58 5.57 6.55
CA ARG A 123 13.58 5.75 7.60
C ARG A 123 13.92 5.05 8.93
N GLY A 124 15.00 4.26 8.97
CA GLY A 124 15.39 3.49 10.16
C GLY A 124 14.46 2.33 10.47
N SER A 125 13.89 1.70 9.44
CA SER A 125 12.84 0.70 9.56
C SER A 125 13.36 -0.74 9.54
N ASP A 126 13.89 -1.21 10.67
CA ASP A 126 14.52 -2.54 10.75
C ASP A 126 13.56 -3.66 10.32
N ASN A 127 12.29 -3.60 10.75
CA ASN A 127 11.32 -4.63 10.39
C ASN A 127 10.94 -4.61 8.90
N MET A 128 10.84 -3.42 8.29
CA MET A 128 10.56 -3.31 6.85
C MET A 128 11.76 -3.76 6.03
N VAL A 129 12.97 -3.45 6.49
CA VAL A 129 14.22 -3.94 5.89
C VAL A 129 14.22 -5.47 5.89
N LEU A 130 13.98 -6.11 7.04
CA LEU A 130 13.91 -7.57 7.15
C LEU A 130 12.86 -8.16 6.21
N LEU A 131 11.63 -7.61 6.24
CA LEU A 131 10.54 -8.08 5.38
C LEU A 131 10.89 -8.01 3.89
N LEU A 132 11.50 -6.90 3.44
CA LEU A 132 11.89 -6.72 2.04
C LEU A 132 13.02 -7.69 1.65
N LEU A 133 14.00 -7.90 2.52
CA LEU A 133 15.10 -8.87 2.31
C LEU A 133 14.58 -10.31 2.22
N GLU A 134 13.63 -10.70 3.06
CA GLU A 134 12.96 -12.01 2.98
C GLU A 134 12.26 -12.24 1.63
N HIS A 135 11.87 -11.16 0.95
CA HIS A 135 11.25 -11.19 -0.38
C HIS A 135 12.24 -10.93 -1.52
N GLY A 136 13.55 -10.97 -1.26
CA GLY A 136 14.60 -10.90 -2.27
C GLY A 136 14.93 -9.49 -2.76
N ALA A 137 14.78 -8.49 -1.89
CA ALA A 137 15.29 -7.13 -2.12
C ALA A 137 16.83 -7.05 -2.12
#